data_AF-A0A947GWT7-F1
#
_entry.id   AF-A0A947GWT7-F1
#
_cell.length_a   1.000
_cell.length_b   1.000
_cell.length_c   1.000
_cell.angle_alpha   90.00
_cell.angle_beta   90.00
_cell.angle_gamma   90.00
#
_symmetry.space_group_name_H-M   'P 1'
#
loop_
_entity.id
_entity.type
_entity.pdbx_description
1 polymer ?
#
loop_
_entity_poly.entity_id
_entity_poly.type
_entity_poly.pdbx_seq_one_letter_code
_entity_poly.pdbx_strand_id
1 'polypeptide(L)'
;MTPEQYVQEKAAASGSSFYYAFLFLPPPRRAAITAFYAFCREVDDVVDEVHDPGVAATKLAWWRKEVATSFNGQATHPVMKALMPHVAAFDIRGEHLLAVIEGCQMDLDQSRYLDYPGLARYCHLVAGVVGEVASGIFGRSEALTVEYAHKLGLAMQLTNIIRDVGDDARRGRIYLPVSE
;
A
#
# COMPACT_ATOMS: atom_id res chain seq x y z
N MET A 1 8.54 12.22 18.97
CA MET A 1 7.36 11.80 18.19
C MET A 1 7.06 10.36 18.52
N THR A 2 5.84 10.02 18.92
CA THR A 2 5.43 8.62 19.15
C THR A 2 5.13 7.93 17.82
N PRO A 3 5.12 6.58 17.75
CA PRO A 3 4.66 5.84 16.57
C PRO A 3 3.29 6.30 16.04
N GLU A 4 2.34 6.57 16.94
CA GLU A 4 0.99 7.01 16.61
C GLU A 4 0.97 8.41 16.00
N GLN A 5 1.78 9.33 16.55
CA GLN A 5 1.95 10.67 15.99
C GLN A 5 2.56 10.60 14.59
N TYR A 6 3.58 9.75 14.41
CA TYR A 6 4.24 9.56 13.12
C TYR A 6 3.26 9.11 12.04
N VAL A 7 2.47 8.06 12.30
CA VAL A 7 1.53 7.55 11.29
C VAL A 7 0.40 8.54 11.01
N GLN A 8 -0.02 9.32 12.01
CA GLN A 8 -1.02 10.36 11.83
C GLN A 8 -0.50 11.49 10.93
N GLU A 9 0.72 11.97 11.18
CA GLU A 9 1.36 13.01 10.37
C GLU A 9 1.62 12.53 8.95
N LYS A 10 2.14 11.30 8.78
CA LYS A 10 2.36 10.70 7.46
C LYS A 10 1.07 10.58 6.65
N ALA A 11 -0.01 10.09 7.28
CA ALA A 11 -1.29 9.95 6.61
C ALA A 11 -1.90 11.32 6.26
N ALA A 12 -1.83 12.30 7.15
CA ALA A 12 -2.35 13.65 6.92
C ALA A 12 -1.58 14.40 5.81
N ALA A 13 -0.26 14.29 5.80
CA ALA A 13 0.62 14.96 4.84
C ALA A 13 0.46 14.45 3.40
N SER A 14 -0.09 13.24 3.22
CA SER A 14 -0.36 12.68 1.88
C SER A 14 -1.34 13.51 1.03
N GLY A 15 -2.14 14.38 1.66
CA GLY A 15 -3.19 15.14 0.97
C GLY A 15 -4.35 14.28 0.45
N SER A 16 -4.38 12.99 0.79
CA SER A 16 -5.36 12.04 0.29
C SER A 16 -6.75 12.24 0.90
N SER A 17 -7.79 12.09 0.08
CA SER A 17 -9.18 12.06 0.54
C SER A 17 -9.46 10.89 1.51
N PHE A 18 -8.66 9.83 1.47
CA PHE A 18 -8.78 8.69 2.38
C PHE A 18 -8.58 9.06 3.85
N TYR A 19 -7.60 9.93 4.14
CA TYR A 19 -7.30 10.33 5.52
C TYR A 19 -8.53 10.94 6.21
N TYR A 20 -9.28 11.79 5.49
CA TYR A 20 -10.52 12.36 6.01
C TYR A 20 -11.63 11.32 6.17
N ALA A 21 -11.72 10.34 5.27
CA ALA A 21 -12.68 9.25 5.39
C ALA A 21 -12.41 8.39 6.65
N PHE A 22 -11.14 8.19 7.03
CA PHE A 22 -10.79 7.41 8.23
C PHE A 22 -11.29 8.04 9.53
N LEU A 23 -11.51 9.36 9.56
CA LEU A 23 -11.97 10.07 10.77
C LEU A 23 -13.35 9.60 11.24
N PHE A 24 -14.16 9.03 10.35
CA PHE A 24 -15.49 8.47 10.66
C PHE A 24 -15.45 7.08 11.30
N LEU A 25 -14.28 6.44 11.37
CA LEU A 25 -14.15 5.11 11.96
C LEU A 25 -14.04 5.16 13.48
N PRO A 26 -14.54 4.13 14.19
CA PRO A 26 -14.29 3.95 15.62
C PRO A 26 -12.78 3.96 15.94
N PRO A 27 -12.37 4.45 17.13
CA PRO A 27 -10.95 4.68 17.44
C PRO A 27 -10.00 3.50 17.16
N PRO A 28 -10.33 2.23 17.49
CA PRO A 28 -9.42 1.11 17.23
C PRO A 28 -9.21 0.85 15.72
N ARG A 29 -10.26 0.97 14.93
CA ARG A 29 -10.21 0.78 13.46
C ARG A 29 -9.49 1.93 12.80
N ARG A 30 -9.75 3.16 13.28
CA ARG A 30 -9.05 4.36 12.83
C ARG A 30 -7.54 4.28 13.06
N ALA A 31 -7.11 3.85 14.25
CA ALA A 31 -5.69 3.66 14.53
C ALA A 31 -5.04 2.64 13.58
N ALA A 32 -5.69 1.49 13.40
CA ALA A 32 -5.22 0.44 12.50
C ALA A 32 -5.11 0.89 11.03
N ILE A 33 -6.16 1.52 10.48
CA ILE A 33 -6.14 1.96 9.08
C ILE A 33 -5.14 3.10 8.87
N THR A 34 -5.00 4.03 9.82
CA THR A 34 -3.99 5.10 9.73
C THR A 34 -2.57 4.52 9.70
N ALA A 35 -2.27 3.55 10.57
CA ALA A 35 -0.97 2.88 10.59
C ALA A 35 -0.71 2.09 9.30
N PHE A 36 -1.71 1.34 8.82
CA PHE A 36 -1.60 0.58 7.57
C PHE A 36 -1.46 1.49 6.34
N TYR A 37 -2.20 2.58 6.28
CA TYR A 37 -2.09 3.57 5.21
C TYR A 37 -0.72 4.26 5.21
N ALA A 38 -0.20 4.63 6.39
CA ALA A 38 1.14 5.17 6.52
C ALA A 38 2.22 4.17 6.06
N PHE A 39 2.02 2.86 6.27
CA PHE A 39 2.91 1.82 5.73
C PHE A 39 2.90 1.82 4.22
N CYS A 40 1.70 1.77 3.61
CA CYS A 40 1.58 1.79 2.16
C CYS A 40 2.27 3.03 1.57
N ARG A 41 2.09 4.20 2.21
CA ARG A 41 2.71 5.45 1.75
C ARG A 41 4.23 5.46 1.90
N GLU A 42 4.77 4.96 3.01
CA GLU A 42 6.23 4.83 3.17
C GLU A 42 6.87 3.96 2.08
N VAL A 43 6.22 2.85 1.72
CA VAL A 43 6.73 1.93 0.69
C VAL A 43 6.59 2.57 -0.71
N ASP A 44 5.49 3.25 -0.99
CA ASP A 44 5.23 4.00 -2.22
C ASP A 44 6.23 5.16 -2.44
N ASP A 45 6.53 5.93 -1.39
CA ASP A 45 7.50 7.03 -1.46
C ASP A 45 8.91 6.54 -1.83
N VAL A 46 9.25 5.27 -1.57
CA VAL A 46 10.55 4.71 -2.01
C VAL A 46 10.67 4.74 -3.54
N VAL A 47 9.60 4.48 -4.28
CA VAL A 47 9.65 4.44 -5.75
C VAL A 47 9.35 5.79 -6.38
N ASP A 48 8.64 6.67 -5.66
CA ASP A 48 8.26 7.99 -6.14
C ASP A 48 9.34 9.06 -5.91
N GLU A 49 10.05 9.01 -4.78
CA GLU A 49 10.98 10.07 -4.37
C GLU A 49 12.45 9.70 -4.54
N VAL A 50 12.78 8.41 -4.66
CA VAL A 50 14.17 7.96 -4.78
C VAL A 50 14.53 7.77 -6.25
N HIS A 51 15.32 8.70 -6.78
CA HIS A 51 15.71 8.68 -8.20
C HIS A 51 16.80 7.67 -8.54
N ASP A 52 17.58 7.19 -7.57
CA ASP A 52 18.59 6.16 -7.78
C ASP A 52 17.97 4.76 -7.61
N PRO A 53 17.93 3.92 -8.68
CA PRO A 53 17.30 2.60 -8.60
C PRO A 53 17.97 1.65 -7.61
N GLY A 54 19.29 1.75 -7.40
CA GLY A 54 20.02 0.92 -6.45
C GLY A 54 19.67 1.26 -4.99
N VAL A 55 19.52 2.56 -4.70
CA VAL A 55 19.05 3.03 -3.39
C VAL A 55 17.59 2.63 -3.16
N ALA A 56 16.72 2.79 -4.16
CA ALA A 56 15.32 2.38 -4.07
C ALA A 56 15.20 0.87 -3.79
N ALA A 57 15.90 0.03 -4.55
CA ALA A 57 15.93 -1.42 -4.35
C ALA A 57 16.45 -1.81 -2.95
N THR A 58 17.49 -1.12 -2.46
CA THR A 58 18.03 -1.35 -1.12
C THR A 58 17.00 -1.00 -0.03
N LYS A 59 16.26 0.11 -0.19
CA LYS A 59 15.19 0.50 0.73
C LYS A 59 14.02 -0.49 0.72
N LEU A 60 13.59 -0.97 -0.45
CA LEU A 60 12.55 -2.01 -0.53
C LEU A 60 13.03 -3.33 0.10
N ALA A 61 14.30 -3.72 -0.09
CA ALA A 61 14.89 -4.88 0.58
C ALA A 61 14.92 -4.71 2.11
N TRP A 62 15.22 -3.51 2.59
CA TRP A 62 15.12 -3.18 4.02
C TRP A 62 13.68 -3.32 4.53
N TRP A 63 12.69 -2.81 3.79
CA TRP A 63 11.27 -2.96 4.15
C TRP A 63 10.83 -4.43 4.24
N ARG A 64 11.27 -5.30 3.31
CA ARG A 64 11.00 -6.75 3.39
C ARG A 64 11.56 -7.36 4.67
N LYS A 65 12.79 -6.99 5.05
CA LYS A 65 13.41 -7.43 6.30
C LYS A 65 12.65 -6.90 7.52
N GLU A 66 12.27 -5.62 7.50
CA GLU A 66 11.52 -4.98 8.58
C GLU A 66 10.15 -5.62 8.79
N VAL A 67 9.46 -6.04 7.72
CA VAL A 67 8.22 -6.83 7.84
C VAL A 67 8.50 -8.13 8.58
N ALA A 68 9.50 -8.91 8.14
CA ALA A 68 9.84 -10.18 8.78
C ALA A 68 10.23 -10.03 10.27
N THR A 69 11.04 -9.02 10.62
CA THR A 69 11.43 -8.77 12.02
C THR A 69 10.27 -8.26 12.86
N SER A 70 9.37 -7.45 12.29
CA SER A 70 8.20 -6.92 12.99
C SER A 70 7.23 -8.01 13.42
N PHE A 71 6.94 -8.98 12.54
CA PHE A 71 6.10 -10.13 12.89
C PHE A 71 6.75 -11.08 13.89
N ASN A 72 8.08 -10.98 14.09
CA ASN A 72 8.81 -11.65 15.17
C ASN A 72 8.90 -10.80 16.46
N GLY A 73 8.12 -9.71 16.56
CA GLY A 73 8.06 -8.84 17.74
C GLY A 73 9.20 -7.81 17.83
N GLN A 74 9.95 -7.60 16.75
CA GLN A 74 11.14 -6.73 16.72
C GLN A 74 10.98 -5.56 15.73
N ALA A 75 9.79 -4.94 15.69
CA ALA A 75 9.53 -3.78 14.85
C ALA A 75 10.44 -2.60 15.24
N THR A 76 11.11 -2.00 14.26
CA THR A 76 12.04 -0.88 14.45
C THR A 76 11.47 0.44 13.93
N HIS A 77 10.77 0.40 12.78
CA HIS A 77 10.18 1.57 12.15
C HIS A 77 8.97 2.09 12.95
N PRO A 78 8.76 3.41 13.10
CA PRO A 78 7.59 3.96 13.77
C PRO A 78 6.26 3.45 13.20
N VAL A 79 6.15 3.36 11.87
CA VAL A 79 4.94 2.82 11.23
C VAL A 79 4.66 1.37 11.64
N MET A 80 5.69 0.53 11.64
CA MET A 80 5.52 -0.88 12.02
C MET A 80 5.20 -1.01 13.50
N LYS A 81 5.83 -0.21 14.37
CA LYS A 81 5.51 -0.15 15.80
C LYS A 81 4.05 0.24 16.05
N ALA A 82 3.50 1.17 15.27
CA ALA A 82 2.10 1.56 15.36
C ALA A 82 1.16 0.49 14.77
N LEU A 83 1.59 -0.25 13.75
CA LEU A 83 0.75 -1.26 13.07
C LEU A 83 0.69 -2.59 13.83
N MET A 84 1.81 -3.07 14.40
CA MET A 84 1.91 -4.38 15.03
C MET A 84 0.86 -4.66 16.14
N PRO A 85 0.45 -3.70 16.98
CA PRO A 85 -0.62 -3.91 17.96
C PRO A 85 -1.98 -4.29 17.34
N HIS A 86 -2.18 -4.02 16.06
CA HIS A 86 -3.46 -4.19 15.36
C HIS A 86 -3.52 -5.44 14.48
N VAL A 87 -2.38 -6.06 14.14
CA VAL A 87 -2.32 -7.10 13.10
C VAL A 87 -3.15 -8.33 13.43
N ALA A 88 -3.13 -8.78 14.69
CA ALA A 88 -3.90 -9.95 15.12
C ALA A 88 -5.41 -9.66 15.15
N ALA A 89 -5.81 -8.46 15.59
CA ALA A 89 -7.21 -8.08 15.75
C ALA A 89 -7.94 -7.92 14.41
N PHE A 90 -7.22 -7.60 13.34
CA PHE A 90 -7.78 -7.32 12.02
C PHE A 90 -7.24 -8.26 10.92
N ASP A 91 -6.61 -9.37 11.29
CA ASP A 91 -6.07 -10.37 10.35
C ASP A 91 -5.14 -9.78 9.28
N ILE A 92 -4.27 -8.86 9.70
CA ILE A 92 -3.26 -8.25 8.83
C ILE A 92 -2.05 -9.16 8.82
N ARG A 93 -1.91 -9.95 7.76
CA ARG A 93 -0.83 -10.94 7.62
C ARG A 93 0.39 -10.32 6.94
N GLY A 94 1.57 -10.85 7.25
CA GLY A 94 2.84 -10.38 6.65
C GLY A 94 2.85 -10.48 5.12
N GLU A 95 2.14 -11.47 4.57
CA GLU A 95 1.96 -11.61 3.12
C GLU A 95 1.29 -10.39 2.47
N HIS A 96 0.34 -9.74 3.15
CA HIS A 96 -0.30 -8.54 2.61
C HIS A 96 0.71 -7.39 2.48
N LEU A 97 1.58 -7.21 3.47
CA LEU A 97 2.59 -6.15 3.47
C LEU A 97 3.69 -6.44 2.44
N LEU A 98 4.10 -7.70 2.32
CA LEU A 98 5.06 -8.14 1.31
C LEU A 98 4.52 -7.97 -0.11
N ALA A 99 3.23 -8.22 -0.34
CA ALA A 99 2.59 -8.02 -1.64
C ALA A 99 2.60 -6.53 -2.06
N VAL A 100 2.35 -5.60 -1.13
CA VAL A 100 2.48 -4.16 -1.42
C VAL A 100 3.92 -3.80 -1.81
N ILE A 101 4.92 -4.31 -1.09
CA ILE A 101 6.34 -4.10 -1.41
C ILE A 101 6.70 -4.71 -2.77
N GLU A 102 6.13 -5.87 -3.12
CA GLU A 102 6.31 -6.49 -4.43
C GLU A 102 5.73 -5.61 -5.54
N GLY A 103 4.54 -5.05 -5.35
CA GLY A 103 3.95 -4.09 -6.28
C GLY A 103 4.85 -2.89 -6.56
N CYS A 104 5.40 -2.28 -5.51
CA CYS A 104 6.38 -1.18 -5.66
C CYS A 104 7.68 -1.63 -6.32
N GLN A 105 8.15 -2.86 -6.07
CA GLN A 105 9.33 -3.38 -6.77
C GLN A 105 9.10 -3.47 -8.28
N MET A 106 7.89 -3.83 -8.73
CA MET A 106 7.56 -3.86 -10.15
C MET A 106 7.79 -2.48 -10.80
N ASP A 107 7.49 -1.39 -10.13
CA ASP A 107 7.72 -0.04 -10.64
C ASP A 107 9.20 0.33 -10.83
N LEU A 108 10.12 -0.40 -10.19
CA LEU A 108 11.57 -0.26 -10.42
C LEU A 108 12.07 -1.12 -11.59
N ASP A 109 11.44 -2.28 -11.80
CA ASP A 109 11.92 -3.31 -12.72
C ASP A 109 11.33 -3.17 -14.13
N GLN A 110 10.17 -2.51 -14.27
CA GLN A 110 9.52 -2.32 -15.57
C GLN A 110 8.88 -0.93 -15.68
N SER A 111 8.93 -0.36 -16.88
CA SER A 111 8.31 0.93 -17.20
C SER A 111 7.02 0.80 -18.02
N ARG A 112 6.68 -0.42 -18.49
CA ARG A 112 5.52 -0.66 -19.34
C ARG A 112 4.97 -2.08 -19.22
N TYR A 113 3.66 -2.22 -19.40
CA TYR A 113 2.95 -3.50 -19.39
C TYR A 113 2.68 -4.00 -20.82
N LEU A 114 2.82 -5.30 -21.03
CA LEU A 114 2.49 -5.95 -22.31
C LEU A 114 0.98 -5.99 -22.53
N ASP A 115 0.25 -6.51 -21.54
CA ASP A 115 -1.18 -6.84 -21.64
C ASP A 115 -1.95 -6.49 -20.36
N TYR A 116 -3.29 -6.57 -20.43
CA TYR A 116 -4.15 -6.34 -19.28
C TYR A 116 -3.87 -7.30 -18.10
N PRO A 117 -3.62 -8.61 -18.29
CA PRO A 117 -3.23 -9.50 -17.20
C PRO A 117 -2.00 -9.02 -16.41
N GLY A 118 -0.95 -8.53 -17.09
CA GLY A 118 0.21 -7.95 -16.45
C GLY A 118 -0.14 -6.71 -15.61
N LEU A 119 -0.94 -5.81 -16.17
CA LEU A 119 -1.42 -4.61 -15.45
C LEU A 119 -2.34 -4.98 -14.27
N ALA A 120 -3.22 -5.96 -14.43
CA ALA A 120 -4.14 -6.40 -13.40
C ALA A 120 -3.39 -7.03 -12.22
N ARG A 121 -2.31 -7.79 -12.49
CA ARG A 121 -1.41 -8.30 -11.45
C ARG A 121 -0.77 -7.16 -10.66
N TYR A 122 -0.27 -6.13 -11.34
CA TYR A 122 0.25 -4.95 -10.66
C TYR A 122 -0.82 -4.30 -9.77
N CYS A 123 -2.00 -4.01 -10.33
CA CYS A 123 -3.10 -3.38 -9.60
C CYS A 123 -3.55 -4.22 -8.39
N HIS A 124 -3.53 -5.55 -8.49
CA HIS A 124 -3.80 -6.42 -7.36
C HIS A 124 -2.83 -6.15 -6.20
N LEU A 125 -1.52 -6.10 -6.49
CA LEU A 125 -0.49 -5.93 -5.47
C LEU A 125 -0.54 -4.54 -4.82
N VAL A 126 -0.69 -3.46 -5.61
CA VAL A 126 -0.64 -2.08 -5.08
C VAL A 126 -1.97 -1.56 -4.55
N ALA A 127 -3.11 -2.16 -4.93
CA ALA A 127 -4.43 -1.65 -4.53
C ALA A 127 -5.44 -2.74 -4.14
N GLY A 128 -5.45 -3.89 -4.80
CA GLY A 128 -6.33 -5.01 -4.46
C GLY A 128 -6.10 -5.50 -3.03
N VAL A 129 -4.85 -5.86 -2.70
CA VAL A 129 -4.44 -6.29 -1.36
C VAL A 129 -4.71 -5.21 -0.30
N VAL A 130 -4.53 -3.93 -0.65
CA VAL A 130 -4.85 -2.80 0.23
C VAL A 130 -6.34 -2.79 0.56
N GLY A 131 -7.20 -3.02 -0.44
CA GLY A 131 -8.65 -3.17 -0.25
C GLY A 131 -9.00 -4.37 0.64
N GLU A 132 -8.35 -5.52 0.43
CA GLU A 132 -8.56 -6.73 1.23
C GLU A 132 -8.25 -6.49 2.72
N VAL A 133 -7.11 -5.85 3.04
CA VAL A 133 -6.75 -5.47 4.41
C VAL A 133 -7.73 -4.45 4.98
N ALA A 134 -8.05 -3.40 4.21
CA ALA A 134 -8.98 -2.36 4.64
C ALA A 134 -10.37 -2.93 4.98
N SER A 135 -10.85 -3.91 4.20
CA SER A 135 -12.12 -4.58 4.47
C SER A 135 -12.13 -5.29 5.84
N GLY A 136 -11.01 -5.90 6.24
CA GLY A 136 -10.83 -6.50 7.56
C GLY A 136 -10.91 -5.45 8.67
N ILE A 137 -10.15 -4.36 8.51
CA ILE A 137 -10.13 -3.25 9.48
C ILE A 137 -11.52 -2.60 9.61
N PHE A 138 -12.27 -2.48 8.52
CA PHE A 138 -13.61 -1.89 8.52
C PHE A 138 -14.70 -2.84 9.05
N GLY A 139 -14.33 -4.08 9.39
CA GLY A 139 -15.19 -5.04 10.07
C GLY A 139 -16.03 -5.89 9.13
N ARG A 140 -15.44 -6.38 8.03
CA ARG A 140 -16.07 -7.38 7.17
C ARG A 140 -16.69 -8.52 7.99
N SER A 141 -17.90 -8.92 7.63
CA SER A 141 -18.62 -10.04 8.24
C SER A 141 -18.78 -11.24 7.31
N GLU A 142 -18.60 -11.03 6.00
CA GLU A 142 -18.80 -12.04 4.97
C GLU A 142 -17.53 -12.24 4.15
N ALA A 143 -17.24 -13.48 3.77
CA ALA A 143 -16.06 -13.79 2.97
C ALA A 143 -16.10 -13.11 1.59
N LEU A 144 -17.29 -13.01 0.98
CA LEU A 144 -17.49 -12.38 -0.31
C LEU A 144 -17.12 -10.89 -0.34
N THR A 145 -17.13 -10.21 0.82
CA THR A 145 -16.69 -8.81 0.93
C THR A 145 -15.24 -8.62 0.47
N VAL A 146 -14.39 -9.64 0.65
CA VAL A 146 -12.98 -9.58 0.24
C VAL A 146 -12.86 -9.47 -1.28
N GLU A 147 -13.67 -10.23 -2.03
CA GLU A 147 -13.69 -10.15 -3.50
C GLU A 147 -14.15 -8.78 -4.00
N TYR A 148 -15.17 -8.20 -3.36
CA TYR A 148 -15.61 -6.84 -3.69
C TYR A 148 -14.57 -5.78 -3.35
N ALA A 149 -13.88 -5.92 -2.20
CA ALA A 149 -12.84 -5.00 -1.79
C ALA A 149 -11.64 -5.04 -2.74
N HIS A 150 -11.25 -6.24 -3.19
CA HIS A 150 -10.23 -6.42 -4.22
C HIS A 150 -10.64 -5.74 -5.54
N LYS A 151 -11.88 -5.97 -6.02
CA LYS A 151 -12.40 -5.34 -7.24
C LYS A 151 -12.46 -3.81 -7.13
N LEU A 152 -12.82 -3.29 -5.96
CA LEU A 152 -12.82 -1.86 -5.69
C LEU A 152 -11.39 -1.30 -5.76
N GLY A 153 -10.42 -1.97 -5.14
CA GLY A 153 -9.00 -1.61 -5.25
C GLY A 153 -8.51 -1.56 -6.69
N LEU A 154 -8.84 -2.58 -7.49
CA LEU A 154 -8.55 -2.60 -8.93
C LEU A 154 -9.19 -1.40 -9.65
N ALA A 155 -10.47 -1.14 -9.43
CA ALA A 155 -11.18 -0.03 -10.08
C ALA A 155 -10.57 1.34 -9.71
N MET A 156 -10.21 1.54 -8.44
CA MET A 156 -9.56 2.77 -7.99
C MET A 156 -8.17 2.94 -8.60
N GLN A 157 -7.38 1.87 -8.71
CA GLN A 157 -6.06 1.95 -9.31
C GLN A 157 -6.11 2.22 -10.81
N LEU A 158 -7.00 1.56 -11.54
CA LEU A 158 -7.23 1.87 -12.95
C LEU A 158 -7.69 3.32 -13.15
N THR A 159 -8.51 3.84 -12.23
CA THR A 159 -8.92 5.26 -12.25
C THR A 159 -7.73 6.19 -12.05
N ASN A 160 -6.82 5.91 -11.11
CA ASN A 160 -5.59 6.69 -10.93
C ASN A 160 -4.71 6.64 -12.19
N ILE A 161 -4.49 5.45 -12.75
CA ILE A 161 -3.71 5.26 -13.98
C ILE A 161 -4.27 6.10 -15.14
N ILE A 162 -5.59 6.12 -15.33
CA ILE A 162 -6.23 6.89 -16.41
C ILE A 162 -6.16 8.40 -16.13
N ARG A 163 -6.29 8.82 -14.87
CA ARG A 163 -6.21 10.23 -14.46
C ARG A 163 -4.80 10.80 -14.66
N ASP A 164 -3.77 10.00 -14.35
CA ASP A 164 -2.40 10.49 -14.16
C ASP A 164 -1.44 10.15 -15.33
N VAL A 165 -1.96 9.66 -16.47
CA VAL A 165 -1.18 9.24 -17.66
C VAL A 165 -0.04 10.21 -18.01
N GLY A 166 -0.32 11.52 -18.02
CA GLY A 166 0.67 12.53 -18.39
C GLY A 166 1.77 12.74 -17.32
N ASP A 167 1.41 12.61 -16.05
CA ASP A 167 2.35 12.74 -14.93
C ASP A 167 3.24 11.50 -14.84
N ASP A 168 2.64 10.31 -15.01
CA ASP A 168 3.35 9.03 -15.06
C ASP A 168 4.35 8.98 -16.22
N ALA A 169 3.94 9.40 -17.42
CA ALA A 169 4.82 9.45 -18.58
C ALA A 169 6.03 10.37 -18.36
N ARG A 170 5.84 11.52 -17.67
CA ARG A 170 6.94 12.43 -17.30
C ARG A 170 7.89 11.84 -16.27
N ARG A 171 7.42 10.88 -15.46
CA ARG A 171 8.24 10.07 -14.54
C ARG A 171 8.82 8.81 -15.19
N GLY A 172 8.59 8.60 -16.49
CA GLY A 172 9.12 7.46 -17.23
C GLY A 172 8.31 6.16 -17.08
N ARG A 173 7.06 6.23 -16.61
CA ARG A 173 6.16 5.08 -16.43
C ARG A 173 4.98 5.12 -17.41
N ILE A 174 4.62 3.97 -17.97
CA ILE A 174 3.50 3.80 -18.90
C ILE A 174 2.68 2.57 -18.45
N TYR A 175 1.65 2.80 -17.66
CA TYR A 175 0.79 1.72 -17.14
C TYR A 175 -0.17 1.15 -18.19
N LEU A 176 -0.57 1.95 -19.18
CA LEU A 176 -1.45 1.49 -20.25
C LEU A 176 -0.78 0.36 -21.04
N PRO A 177 -1.42 -0.81 -21.16
CA PRO A 177 -0.81 -1.97 -21.78
C PRO A 177 -0.67 -1.79 -23.30
N VAL A 178 0.22 -2.56 -23.91
CA VAL A 178 0.40 -2.54 -25.37
C VAL A 178 -0.79 -3.19 -26.09
N SER A 179 -1.33 -4.26 -25.52
CA SER A 179 -2.51 -4.97 -26.00
C SER A 179 -3.56 -5.16 -24.91
N GLU A 180 -4.83 -5.33 -25.31
CA GLU A 180 -5.93 -5.74 -24.42
C GLU A 180 -5.80 -7.21 -24.00
#